data_AF-A0A2V5J0J6-F1
#
_entry.id   AF-A0A2V5J0J6-F1
#
_cell.length_a   1.000
_cell.length_b   1.000
_cell.length_c   1.000
_cell.angle_alpha   90.00
_cell.angle_beta   90.00
_cell.angle_gamma   90.00
#
_symmetry.space_group_name_H-M   'P 1'
#
loop_
_entity.id
_entity.type
_entity.pdbx_description
1 polymer ?
#
loop_
_entity_poly.entity_id
_entity_poly.type
_entity_poly.pdbx_seq_one_letter_code
_entity_poly.pdbx_strand_id
1 'polypeptide(L)'
;MLIETLKRHWWVPVIRGVAAIIFGIIAFVYPGLTIAVLVLLFGAWVLVDGVFRVIGAIGHRASDPDWGFHLIIGILGIIIGFLTFHAPRITALALVIYIAAWALMIGATEIALAVRLRREIKGEWFLILMGLASLVFAFLLLWNPVAGAAAVIWIIAWYAVILGVLGIIFGFRLRSLPTLPVR
;
A
#
# COMPACT_ATOMS: atom_id res chain seq x y z
N MET A 1 22.29 23.73 2.83
CA MET A 1 22.39 22.62 1.84
C MET A 1 21.05 21.92 1.59
N LEU A 2 20.45 21.17 2.53
CA LEU A 2 19.22 20.38 2.25
C LEU A 2 18.02 21.20 1.74
N ILE A 3 17.76 22.38 2.34
CA ILE A 3 16.64 23.24 1.95
C ILE A 3 16.80 23.79 0.51
N GLU A 4 18.03 24.09 0.09
CA GLU A 4 18.28 24.53 -1.29
C GLU A 4 18.08 23.40 -2.30
N THR A 5 18.51 22.18 -1.98
CA THR A 5 18.26 21.00 -2.81
C THR A 5 16.76 20.73 -2.96
N LEU A 6 15.99 20.82 -1.86
CA LEU A 6 14.53 20.65 -1.88
C LEU A 6 13.85 21.77 -2.68
N LYS A 7 14.30 23.01 -2.51
CA LYS A 7 13.80 24.17 -3.27
C LYS A 7 14.12 24.05 -4.76
N ARG A 8 15.28 23.53 -5.16
CA ARG A 8 15.62 23.28 -6.58
C ARG A 8 14.73 22.21 -7.22
N HIS A 9 14.28 21.25 -6.42
CA HIS A 9 13.41 20.15 -6.85
C HIS A 9 11.94 20.36 -6.44
N TRP A 10 11.51 21.61 -6.22
CA TRP A 10 10.12 21.95 -5.86
C TRP A 10 9.08 21.40 -6.84
N TRP A 11 9.48 21.19 -8.09
CA TRP A 11 8.63 20.64 -9.15
C TRP A 11 8.33 19.15 -8.95
N VAL A 12 9.18 18.40 -8.27
CA VAL A 12 9.00 16.95 -8.04
C VAL A 12 7.71 16.66 -7.24
N PRO A 13 7.47 17.27 -6.06
CA PRO A 13 6.22 17.05 -5.33
C PRO A 13 4.99 17.58 -6.09
N VAL A 14 5.13 18.60 -6.94
CA VAL A 14 4.03 19.09 -7.79
C VAL A 14 3.67 18.05 -8.86
N ILE A 15 4.64 17.56 -9.63
CA ILE A 15 4.40 16.55 -10.67
C ILE A 15 3.84 15.27 -10.05
N ARG A 16 4.43 14.80 -8.95
CA ARG A 16 3.93 13.63 -8.22
C ARG A 16 2.50 13.86 -7.73
N GLY A 17 2.20 15.07 -7.24
CA GLY A 17 0.87 15.40 -6.76
C GLY A 17 -0.18 15.46 -7.85
N VAL A 18 0.14 16.05 -9.01
CA VAL A 18 -0.73 16.05 -10.19
C VAL A 18 -0.99 14.61 -10.67
N ALA A 19 0.07 13.79 -10.78
CA ALA A 19 -0.08 12.39 -11.15
C ALA A 19 -0.97 11.61 -10.16
N ALA A 20 -0.82 11.86 -8.86
CA ALA A 20 -1.64 11.24 -7.82
C ALA A 20 -3.12 11.65 -7.90
N ILE A 21 -3.42 12.92 -8.20
CA ILE A 21 -4.79 13.39 -8.42
C ILE A 21 -5.40 12.72 -9.65
N ILE A 22 -4.67 12.69 -10.78
CA ILE A 22 -5.14 12.04 -12.01
C ILE A 22 -5.43 10.56 -11.74
N PHE A 23 -4.51 9.87 -11.07
CA PHE A 23 -4.71 8.47 -10.66
C PHE A 23 -5.95 8.31 -9.78
N GLY A 24 -6.14 9.17 -8.78
CA GLY A 24 -7.30 9.13 -7.89
C GLY A 24 -8.62 9.35 -8.63
N ILE A 25 -8.66 10.30 -9.57
CA ILE A 25 -9.84 10.54 -10.42
C ILE A 25 -10.14 9.31 -11.28
N ILE A 26 -9.13 8.73 -11.94
CA ILE A 26 -9.30 7.51 -12.75
C ILE A 26 -9.81 6.36 -11.87
N ALA A 27 -9.29 6.22 -10.64
CA ALA A 27 -9.72 5.20 -9.69
C ALA A 27 -11.18 5.34 -9.24
N PHE A 28 -11.70 6.57 -9.14
CA PHE A 28 -13.12 6.79 -8.86
C PHE A 28 -14.02 6.48 -10.06
N VAL A 29 -13.62 6.92 -11.26
CA VAL A 29 -14.44 6.78 -12.47
C VAL A 29 -14.42 5.35 -13.02
N TYR A 30 -13.26 4.68 -12.96
CA TYR A 30 -13.03 3.36 -13.55
C TYR A 30 -12.44 2.37 -12.53
N PRO A 31 -13.15 2.04 -11.44
CA PRO A 31 -12.61 1.19 -10.38
C PRO A 31 -12.20 -0.20 -10.89
N GLY A 32 -12.96 -0.79 -11.83
CA GLY A 32 -12.63 -2.09 -12.41
C GLY A 32 -11.30 -2.10 -13.18
N LEU A 33 -11.03 -1.03 -13.95
CA LEU A 33 -9.76 -0.88 -14.67
C LEU A 33 -8.60 -0.69 -13.68
N THR A 34 -8.79 0.15 -12.66
CA THR A 34 -7.77 0.39 -11.63
C THR A 34 -7.44 -0.88 -10.87
N ILE A 35 -8.44 -1.71 -10.51
CA ILE A 35 -8.18 -3.03 -9.90
C ILE A 35 -7.33 -3.89 -10.82
N ALA A 36 -7.71 -4.01 -12.10
CA ALA A 36 -6.96 -4.82 -13.06
C ALA A 36 -5.50 -4.36 -13.18
N VAL A 37 -5.27 -3.05 -13.31
CA VAL A 37 -3.91 -2.47 -13.40
C VAL A 37 -3.11 -2.76 -12.14
N LEU A 38 -3.68 -2.52 -10.95
CA LEU A 38 -2.97 -2.76 -9.68
C LEU A 38 -2.63 -4.25 -9.49
N VAL A 39 -3.53 -5.15 -9.87
CA VAL A 39 -3.29 -6.60 -9.82
C VAL A 39 -2.18 -7.01 -10.77
N LEU A 40 -2.17 -6.49 -12.00
CA LEU A 40 -1.12 -6.79 -12.97
C LEU A 40 0.24 -6.23 -12.53
N LEU A 41 0.26 -5.02 -11.96
CA LEU A 41 1.46 -4.44 -11.37
C LEU A 41 1.98 -5.25 -10.19
N PHE A 42 1.08 -5.75 -9.32
CA PHE A 42 1.43 -6.69 -8.26
C PHE A 42 2.04 -7.97 -8.83
N GLY A 43 1.42 -8.58 -9.85
CA GLY A 43 1.93 -9.77 -10.52
C GLY A 43 3.32 -9.54 -11.12
N ALA A 44 3.53 -8.40 -11.78
CA ALA A 44 4.84 -8.01 -12.32
C ALA A 44 5.89 -7.85 -11.21
N TRP A 45 5.54 -7.15 -10.14
CA TRP A 45 6.43 -6.94 -8.99
C TRP A 45 6.84 -8.27 -8.35
N VAL A 46 5.87 -9.14 -8.05
CA VAL A 46 6.11 -10.45 -7.42
C VAL A 46 6.94 -11.36 -8.33
N LEU A 47 6.72 -11.31 -9.65
CA LEU A 47 7.53 -12.03 -10.62
C LEU A 47 9.00 -11.54 -10.59
N VAL A 48 9.20 -10.22 -10.65
CA VAL A 48 10.54 -9.61 -10.65
C VAL A 48 11.26 -9.89 -9.32
N ASP A 49 10.59 -9.71 -8.19
CA ASP A 49 11.12 -10.03 -6.86
C ASP A 49 11.48 -11.53 -6.76
N GLY A 50 10.61 -12.41 -7.27
CA GLY A 50 10.86 -13.84 -7.31
C GLY A 50 12.11 -14.20 -8.10
N VAL A 51 12.29 -13.62 -9.29
CA VAL A 51 13.49 -13.80 -10.11
C VAL A 51 14.74 -13.34 -9.37
N PHE A 52 14.73 -12.15 -8.77
CA PHE A 52 15.89 -11.65 -8.01
C PHE A 52 16.21 -12.52 -6.79
N ARG A 53 15.19 -13.04 -6.08
CA ARG A 53 15.38 -13.97 -4.96
C ARG A 53 16.02 -15.28 -5.41
N VAL A 54 15.60 -15.85 -6.54
CA VAL A 54 16.21 -17.07 -7.10
C VAL A 54 17.67 -16.82 -7.48
N ILE A 55 17.95 -15.73 -8.18
CA ILE A 55 19.32 -15.35 -8.57
C ILE A 55 20.19 -15.15 -7.31
N GLY A 56 19.69 -14.41 -6.34
CA GLY A 56 20.38 -14.13 -5.08
C GLY A 56 20.67 -15.39 -4.28
N ALA A 57 19.69 -16.29 -4.14
CA ALA A 57 19.80 -17.55 -3.42
C ALA A 57 20.86 -18.48 -4.05
N ILE A 58 20.88 -18.59 -5.38
CA ILE A 58 21.87 -19.40 -6.09
C ILE A 58 23.27 -18.78 -5.97
N GLY A 59 23.37 -17.46 -6.10
CA GLY A 59 24.64 -16.73 -6.03
C GLY A 59 25.32 -16.78 -4.66
N HIS A 60 24.55 -16.84 -3.58
CA HIS A 60 25.05 -16.81 -2.20
C HIS A 60 24.87 -18.13 -1.45
N ARG A 61 24.60 -19.24 -2.15
CA ARG A 61 24.31 -20.56 -1.56
C ARG A 61 25.31 -21.06 -0.51
N ALA A 62 26.58 -20.65 -0.62
CA ALA A 62 27.65 -21.10 0.27
C ALA A 62 27.82 -20.20 1.51
N SER A 63 27.32 -18.96 1.45
CA SER A 63 27.48 -17.94 2.49
C SER A 63 26.18 -17.65 3.25
N ASP A 64 25.03 -17.98 2.66
CA ASP A 64 23.71 -17.75 3.21
C ASP A 64 23.11 -19.06 3.75
N PRO A 65 22.98 -19.23 5.08
CA PRO A 65 22.34 -20.42 5.67
C PRO A 65 20.89 -20.61 5.24
N ASP A 66 20.20 -19.53 4.87
CA ASP A 66 18.77 -19.52 4.53
C ASP A 66 18.52 -19.56 3.01
N TRP A 67 19.55 -19.82 2.20
CA TRP A 67 19.49 -19.80 0.73
C TRP A 67 18.34 -20.65 0.18
N GLY A 68 18.09 -21.82 0.77
CA GLY A 68 17.03 -22.74 0.36
C GLY A 68 15.63 -22.15 0.56
N PHE A 69 15.42 -21.40 1.65
CA PHE A 69 14.17 -20.72 1.93
C PHE A 69 13.95 -19.56 0.93
N HIS A 70 14.98 -18.77 0.66
CA HIS A 70 14.93 -17.72 -0.36
C HIS A 70 14.64 -18.26 -1.75
N LEU A 71 15.21 -19.41 -2.11
CA LEU A 71 14.93 -20.11 -3.36
C LEU A 71 13.47 -20.54 -3.46
N ILE A 72 12.92 -21.17 -2.42
CA ILE A 72 11.52 -21.60 -2.38
C ILE A 72 10.58 -20.40 -2.52
N ILE A 73 10.80 -19.33 -1.74
CA ILE A 73 9.98 -18.12 -1.86
C ILE A 73 10.09 -17.50 -3.25
N GLY A 74 11.30 -17.47 -3.81
CA GLY A 74 11.53 -16.95 -5.16
C GLY A 74 10.75 -17.70 -6.22
N ILE A 75 10.80 -19.04 -6.19
CA ILE A 75 10.04 -19.92 -7.10
C ILE A 75 8.54 -19.71 -6.92
N LEU A 76 8.04 -19.69 -5.69
CA LEU A 76 6.62 -19.43 -5.41
C LEU A 76 6.19 -18.05 -5.93
N GLY A 77 7.04 -17.03 -5.76
CA GLY A 77 6.82 -15.69 -6.31
C GLY A 77 6.69 -15.72 -7.84
N ILE A 78 7.60 -16.40 -8.54
CA ILE A 78 7.52 -16.55 -9.99
C ILE A 78 6.19 -17.21 -10.41
N ILE A 79 5.82 -18.30 -9.74
CA ILE A 79 4.56 -19.01 -10.01
C ILE A 79 3.35 -18.08 -9.80
N ILE A 80 3.29 -17.38 -8.67
CA ILE A 80 2.20 -16.44 -8.34
C ILE A 80 2.15 -15.29 -9.36
N GLY A 81 3.31 -14.77 -9.76
CA GLY A 81 3.43 -13.75 -10.79
C GLY A 81 2.80 -14.20 -12.10
N PHE A 82 3.19 -15.37 -12.60
CA PHE A 82 2.60 -15.97 -13.81
C PHE A 82 1.10 -16.23 -13.66
N LEU A 83 0.65 -16.81 -12.55
CA LEU A 83 -0.77 -17.06 -12.29
C LEU A 83 -1.59 -15.76 -12.29
N THR A 84 -1.00 -14.66 -11.83
CA THR A 84 -1.66 -13.35 -11.82
C THR A 84 -1.94 -12.82 -13.21
N PHE A 85 -1.04 -13.01 -14.17
CA PHE A 85 -1.28 -12.62 -15.56
C PHE A 85 -2.34 -13.50 -16.24
N HIS A 86 -2.39 -14.80 -15.91
CA HIS A 86 -3.35 -15.73 -16.50
C HIS A 86 -4.75 -15.63 -15.88
N ALA A 87 -4.83 -15.36 -14.57
CA ALA A 87 -6.07 -15.33 -13.82
C ALA A 87 -6.14 -14.10 -12.89
N PRO A 88 -6.12 -12.86 -13.43
CA PRO A 88 -6.06 -11.63 -12.64
C PRO A 88 -7.26 -11.48 -11.70
N ARG A 89 -8.43 -12.01 -12.07
CA ARG A 89 -9.62 -11.99 -11.19
C ARG A 89 -9.43 -12.82 -9.92
N ILE A 90 -8.75 -13.96 -10.01
CA ILE A 90 -8.47 -14.83 -8.86
C ILE A 90 -7.45 -14.13 -7.95
N THR A 91 -6.39 -13.55 -8.52
CA THR A 91 -5.42 -12.77 -7.73
C THR A 91 -6.08 -11.58 -7.06
N ALA A 92 -6.98 -10.85 -7.75
CA ALA A 92 -7.73 -9.75 -7.15
C ALA A 92 -8.51 -10.21 -5.91
N LEU A 93 -9.21 -11.35 -6.02
CA LEU A 93 -9.93 -11.95 -4.90
C LEU A 93 -8.98 -12.35 -3.76
N ALA A 94 -7.85 -12.98 -4.08
CA ALA A 94 -6.85 -13.36 -3.09
C ALA A 94 -6.29 -12.15 -2.34
N LEU A 95 -6.02 -11.04 -3.04
CA LEU A 95 -5.58 -9.78 -2.44
C LEU A 95 -6.66 -9.17 -1.52
N VAL A 96 -7.92 -9.20 -1.93
CA VAL A 96 -9.03 -8.73 -1.08
C VAL A 96 -9.15 -9.57 0.19
N ILE A 97 -9.07 -10.90 0.07
CA ILE A 97 -9.10 -11.81 1.23
C ILE A 97 -7.90 -11.56 2.14
N TYR A 98 -6.71 -11.36 1.58
CA TYR A 98 -5.51 -11.01 2.33
C TYR A 98 -5.71 -9.70 3.13
N ILE A 99 -6.25 -8.66 2.49
CA ILE A 99 -6.56 -7.38 3.15
C ILE A 99 -7.60 -7.59 4.25
N ALA A 100 -8.64 -8.39 4.01
CA ALA A 100 -9.67 -8.69 5.00
C ALA A 100 -9.09 -9.43 6.21
N ALA A 101 -8.25 -10.44 5.99
CA ALA A 101 -7.58 -11.17 7.06
C ALA A 101 -6.68 -10.24 7.88
N TRP A 102 -5.95 -9.34 7.23
CA TRP A 102 -5.13 -8.33 7.90
C TRP A 102 -5.97 -7.36 8.74
N ALA A 103 -7.08 -6.86 8.19
CA ALA A 103 -8.03 -6.01 8.91
C ALA A 103 -8.65 -6.73 10.13
N LEU A 104 -9.00 -8.02 10.01
CA LEU A 104 -9.46 -8.84 11.15
C LEU A 104 -8.40 -8.90 12.26
N MET A 105 -7.14 -9.15 11.90
CA MET A 105 -6.04 -9.21 12.87
C MET A 105 -5.84 -7.87 13.58
N ILE A 106 -5.87 -6.76 12.85
CA ILE A 106 -5.76 -5.41 13.42
C ILE A 106 -6.94 -5.15 14.36
N GLY A 107 -8.17 -5.38 13.90
CA GLY A 107 -9.36 -5.11 14.69
C GLY A 107 -9.41 -5.92 15.98
N ALA A 108 -9.04 -7.20 15.92
CA ALA A 108 -8.91 -8.05 17.10
C ALA A 108 -7.83 -7.56 18.06
N THR A 109 -6.68 -7.12 17.53
CA THR A 109 -5.56 -6.59 18.33
C THR A 109 -5.93 -5.27 19.01
N GLU A 110 -6.58 -4.34 18.31
CA GLU A 110 -7.02 -3.05 18.84
C GLU A 110 -8.04 -3.23 19.97
N ILE A 111 -9.01 -4.12 19.80
CA ILE A 111 -9.98 -4.45 20.85
C ILE A 111 -9.28 -5.09 22.06
N ALA A 112 -8.37 -6.04 21.83
CA ALA A 112 -7.61 -6.68 22.90
C ALA A 112 -6.75 -5.67 23.68
N LEU A 113 -6.10 -4.73 22.99
CA LEU A 113 -5.32 -3.65 23.59
C LEU A 113 -6.20 -2.68 24.37
N ALA A 114 -7.37 -2.30 23.83
CA ALA A 114 -8.32 -1.44 24.54
C ALA A 114 -8.74 -2.05 25.88
N VAL A 115 -9.07 -3.35 25.89
CA VAL A 115 -9.44 -4.07 27.13
C VAL A 115 -8.29 -4.14 28.12
N ARG A 116 -7.05 -4.31 27.66
CA ARG A 116 -5.86 -4.38 28.52
C ARG A 116 -5.49 -3.00 29.10
N LEU A 117 -5.53 -1.95 28.29
CA LEU A 117 -5.09 -0.60 28.69
C LEU A 117 -6.22 0.29 29.21
N ARG A 118 -7.43 -0.27 29.40
CA ARG A 118 -8.60 0.44 29.97
C ARG A 118 -8.35 1.17 31.28
N ARG A 119 -7.39 0.68 32.09
CA ARG A 119 -7.03 1.28 33.39
C ARG A 119 -5.88 2.27 33.31
N GLU A 120 -5.18 2.32 32.19
CA GLU A 120 -3.95 3.11 32.01
C GLU A 120 -4.15 4.31 31.08
N ILE A 121 -5.11 4.24 30.15
CA ILE A 121 -5.34 5.29 29.14
C ILE A 121 -6.75 5.90 29.30
N LYS A 122 -6.82 7.23 29.38
CA LYS A 122 -8.07 7.98 29.16
C LYS A 122 -8.32 8.10 27.65
N GLY A 123 -9.37 7.45 27.13
CA GLY A 123 -9.71 7.45 25.70
C GLY A 123 -9.83 6.08 25.03
N GLU A 124 -9.89 5.00 25.82
CA GLU A 124 -10.04 3.61 25.35
C GLU A 124 -11.16 3.37 24.33
N TRP A 125 -12.24 4.16 24.40
CA TRP A 125 -13.39 4.04 23.50
C TRP A 125 -13.00 4.27 22.04
N PHE A 126 -11.98 5.09 21.79
CA PHE A 126 -11.49 5.36 20.43
C PHE A 126 -10.81 4.11 19.85
N LEU A 127 -10.04 3.38 20.66
CA LEU A 127 -9.41 2.11 20.25
C LEU A 127 -10.47 1.04 19.98
N ILE A 128 -11.50 0.95 20.82
CA ILE A 128 -12.62 0.03 20.58
C ILE A 128 -13.34 0.38 19.27
N LEU A 129 -13.57 1.66 19.01
CA LEU A 129 -14.24 2.12 17.81
C LEU A 129 -13.41 1.85 16.54
N MET A 130 -12.10 2.09 16.58
CA MET A 130 -11.17 1.72 15.50
C MET A 130 -11.20 0.21 15.24
N GLY A 131 -11.10 -0.59 16.30
CA GLY A 131 -11.10 -2.04 16.18
C GLY A 131 -12.40 -2.58 15.61
N LEU A 132 -13.54 -2.05 16.07
CA LEU A 132 -14.85 -2.41 15.54
C LEU A 132 -15.00 -1.97 14.08
N ALA A 133 -14.55 -0.76 13.73
CA ALA A 133 -14.56 -0.29 12.34
C ALA A 133 -13.73 -1.21 11.43
N SER A 134 -12.57 -1.67 11.88
CA SER A 134 -11.73 -2.61 11.14
C SER A 134 -12.39 -3.99 10.97
N LEU A 135 -13.06 -4.51 12.00
CA LEU A 135 -13.81 -5.76 11.91
C LEU A 135 -15.01 -5.65 10.96
N VAL A 136 -15.75 -4.54 11.02
CA VAL A 136 -16.85 -4.26 10.07
C VAL A 136 -16.31 -4.15 8.65
N PHE A 137 -15.20 -3.44 8.45
CA PHE A 137 -14.56 -3.35 7.15
C PHE A 137 -14.17 -4.72 6.61
N ALA A 138 -13.52 -5.56 7.43
CA ALA A 138 -13.16 -6.91 7.03
C ALA A 138 -14.38 -7.78 6.69
N PHE A 139 -15.43 -7.70 7.51
CA PHE A 139 -16.69 -8.42 7.25
C PHE A 139 -17.32 -7.98 5.91
N LEU A 140 -17.35 -6.68 5.63
CA LEU A 140 -17.85 -6.15 4.36
C LEU A 140 -17.03 -6.65 3.16
N LEU A 141 -15.71 -6.72 3.30
CA LEU A 141 -14.82 -7.28 2.27
C LEU A 141 -15.11 -8.76 2.00
N LEU A 142 -15.39 -9.55 3.04
CA LEU A 142 -15.66 -10.98 2.89
C LEU A 142 -17.07 -11.28 2.37
N TRP A 143 -18.06 -10.48 2.78
CA TRP A 143 -19.45 -10.66 2.37
C TRP A 143 -19.64 -10.42 0.87
N ASN A 144 -19.02 -9.38 0.32
CA ASN A 144 -19.02 -9.10 -1.11
C ASN A 144 -17.63 -8.65 -1.55
N PRO A 145 -16.76 -9.59 -1.97
CA PRO A 145 -15.38 -9.29 -2.34
C PRO A 145 -15.25 -8.33 -3.51
N VAL A 146 -16.22 -8.30 -4.43
CA VAL A 146 -16.21 -7.38 -5.57
C VAL A 146 -16.47 -5.94 -5.09
N ALA A 147 -17.48 -5.76 -4.24
CA ALA A 147 -17.76 -4.46 -3.61
C ALA A 147 -16.62 -4.07 -2.65
N GLY A 148 -16.05 -5.03 -1.92
CA GLY A 148 -14.90 -4.85 -1.04
C GLY A 148 -13.67 -4.35 -1.78
N ALA A 149 -13.36 -4.93 -2.95
CA ALA A 149 -12.30 -4.45 -3.83
C ALA A 149 -12.54 -2.99 -4.24
N ALA A 150 -13.76 -2.64 -4.65
CA ALA A 150 -14.12 -1.27 -5.01
C ALA A 150 -13.99 -0.29 -3.82
N ALA A 151 -14.39 -0.71 -2.61
CA ALA A 151 -14.24 0.08 -1.40
C ALA A 151 -12.76 0.36 -1.07
N VAL A 152 -11.90 -0.65 -1.19
CA VAL A 152 -10.44 -0.47 -1.05
C VAL A 152 -9.91 0.54 -2.07
N ILE A 153 -10.34 0.44 -3.33
CA ILE A 153 -9.95 1.40 -4.38
C ILE A 153 -10.41 2.82 -4.06
N TRP A 154 -11.63 3.01 -3.56
CA TRP A 154 -12.12 4.34 -3.19
C TRP A 154 -11.33 4.95 -2.04
N ILE A 155 -10.93 4.14 -1.05
CA ILE A 155 -10.04 4.59 0.04
C ILE A 155 -8.70 5.03 -0.55
N ILE A 156 -8.11 4.23 -1.43
CA ILE A 156 -6.85 4.55 -2.12
C ILE A 156 -7.01 5.82 -2.97
N ALA A 157 -8.12 5.98 -3.67
CA ALA A 157 -8.41 7.12 -4.53
C ALA A 157 -8.52 8.42 -3.72
N TRP A 158 -9.26 8.41 -2.60
CA TRP A 158 -9.32 9.54 -1.67
C TRP A 158 -7.94 9.90 -1.14
N TYR A 159 -7.18 8.90 -0.70
CA TYR A 159 -5.82 9.10 -0.22
C TYR A 159 -4.92 9.72 -1.28
N ALA A 160 -4.98 9.23 -2.52
CA ALA A 160 -4.20 9.75 -3.65
C ALA A 160 -4.56 11.20 -3.99
N VAL A 161 -5.85 11.56 -3.99
CA VAL A 161 -6.31 12.94 -4.23
C VAL A 161 -5.84 13.86 -3.10
N ILE A 162 -6.04 13.48 -1.84
CA ILE A 162 -5.64 14.29 -0.69
C ILE A 162 -4.14 14.51 -0.67
N LEU A 163 -3.34 13.44 -0.79
CA LEU A 163 -1.88 13.56 -0.86
C LEU A 163 -1.42 14.34 -2.09
N GLY A 164 -2.13 14.21 -3.21
CA GLY A 164 -1.82 14.95 -4.42
C GLY A 164 -2.00 16.45 -4.24
N VAL A 165 -3.11 16.87 -3.65
CA VAL A 165 -3.38 18.27 -3.30
C VAL A 165 -2.33 18.78 -2.30
N LEU A 166 -2.06 18.03 -1.23
CA LEU A 166 -1.06 18.39 -0.23
C LEU A 166 0.35 18.49 -0.84
N GLY A 167 0.71 17.59 -1.74
CA GLY A 167 2.00 17.58 -2.44
C GLY A 167 2.18 18.78 -3.36
N ILE A 168 1.12 19.18 -4.09
CA ILE A 168 1.13 20.40 -4.91
C ILE A 168 1.31 21.63 -4.03
N ILE A 169 0.55 21.76 -2.94
CA ILE A 169 0.66 22.87 -1.98
C ILE A 169 2.09 22.92 -1.41
N PHE A 170 2.63 21.77 -1.00
CA PHE A 170 3.97 21.68 -0.45
C PHE A 170 5.05 22.09 -1.47
N GLY A 171 4.93 21.63 -2.72
CA GLY A 171 5.86 22.00 -3.79
C GLY A 171 5.87 23.50 -4.05
N PHE A 172 4.71 24.15 -4.09
CA PHE A 172 4.66 25.60 -4.21
C PHE A 172 5.19 26.31 -2.97
N ARG A 173 4.94 25.80 -1.76
CA ARG A 173 5.54 26.35 -0.53
C ARG A 173 7.07 26.27 -0.55
N LEU A 174 7.65 25.16 -1.02
CA LEU A 174 9.10 25.01 -1.18
C LEU A 174 9.68 26.06 -2.13
N ARG A 175 9.00 26.31 -3.26
CA ARG A 175 9.41 27.34 -4.23
C ARG A 175 9.45 28.75 -3.60
N SER A 176 8.51 29.03 -2.72
CA SER A 176 8.35 30.34 -2.07
C SER A 176 9.25 30.59 -0.85
N LEU A 177 10.05 29.61 -0.41
CA LEU A 177 10.94 29.80 0.74
C LEU A 177 12.04 30.84 0.45
N PRO A 178 12.35 31.78 1.36
CA PRO A 178 13.47 32.70 1.21
C PRO A 178 14.80 31.96 1.06
N THR A 179 15.68 32.41 0.15
CA THR A 179 17.07 31.92 0.12
C THR A 179 17.81 32.48 1.33
N LEU A 180 18.21 31.63 2.26
CA LEU A 180 19.01 32.06 3.41
C LEU A 180 20.40 32.47 2.92
N PRO A 181 20.94 33.62 3.38
CA PRO A 181 22.29 34.03 3.01
C PRO A 181 23.29 32.96 3.49
N VAL A 182 24.10 32.47 2.56
CA VAL A 182 25.21 31.56 2.85
C VAL A 182 26.22 32.32 3.70
N ARG A 183 26.42 31.90 4.96
CA ARG A 183 27.58 32.30 5.77
C ARG A 183 28.71 31.31 5.55
#